data_AF-A0A972TWK6-F1
#
_entry.id   AF-A0A972TWK6-F1
#
_cell.length_a   1.000
_cell.length_b   1.000
_cell.length_c   1.000
_cell.angle_alpha   90.00
_cell.angle_beta   90.00
_cell.angle_gamma   90.00
#
_symmetry.space_group_name_H-M   'P 1'
#
loop_
_entity.id
_entity.type
_entity.pdbx_description
1 polymer ?
#
loop_
_entity_poly.entity_id
_entity_poly.type
_entity_poly.pdbx_seq_one_letter_code
_entity_poly.pdbx_strand_id
1 'polypeptide(L)'
;VKKVQALFDRAGIAYEIPDDMIRNLWWKFMVNVGINQVSAVLRAPFSVFQQSAYARDLMELTMREVIDIARRAGVNLYEEDIQNWYAFMYKLSPTGRTSMLQDVEAKRKTEVEMFAGKIIELGEIHAVATPVNNVLFKAIKAIEEYID
;
A
#
# COMPACT_ATOMS: atom_id res chain seq x y z
N VAL A 1 -11.65 12.87 19.79
CA VAL A 1 -11.73 11.38 19.86
C VAL A 1 -12.75 10.87 20.89
N LYS A 2 -12.78 11.33 22.15
CA LYS A 2 -13.66 10.79 23.24
C LYS A 2 -15.14 10.55 22.90
N LYS A 3 -15.80 11.41 22.12
CA LYS A 3 -17.22 11.21 21.73
C LYS A 3 -17.41 10.05 20.74
N VAL A 4 -16.46 9.87 19.82
CA VAL A 4 -16.46 8.75 18.85
C VAL A 4 -16.11 7.46 19.57
N GLN A 5 -15.16 7.52 20.51
CA GLN A 5 -14.80 6.41 21.39
C GLN A 5 -16.03 5.86 22.11
N ALA A 6 -16.77 6.71 22.83
CA ALA A 6 -17.97 6.30 23.56
C ALA A 6 -19.08 5.76 22.63
N LEU A 7 -19.14 6.23 21.38
CA LEU A 7 -20.07 5.68 20.39
C LEU A 7 -19.67 4.24 20.00
N PHE A 8 -18.38 4.00 19.74
CA PHE A 8 -17.88 2.68 19.35
C PHE A 8 -17.99 1.69 20.52
N ASP A 9 -17.70 2.13 21.74
CA ASP A 9 -17.89 1.34 22.96
C ASP A 9 -19.35 0.86 23.07
N ARG A 10 -20.32 1.77 22.90
CA ARG A 10 -21.75 1.42 22.93
C ARG A 10 -22.18 0.52 21.77
N ALA A 11 -21.54 0.66 20.61
CA ALA A 11 -21.83 -0.13 19.42
C ALA A 11 -21.13 -1.50 19.43
N GLY A 12 -20.23 -1.77 20.39
CA GLY A 12 -19.42 -2.99 20.42
C GLY A 12 -18.41 -3.10 19.26
N ILE A 13 -18.01 -1.97 18.68
CA ILE A 13 -17.03 -1.93 17.58
C ILE A 13 -15.65 -1.82 18.20
N ALA A 14 -14.79 -2.81 17.96
CA ALA A 14 -13.40 -2.77 18.40
C ALA A 14 -12.63 -1.63 17.71
N TYR A 15 -11.81 -0.91 18.48
CA TYR A 15 -10.94 0.15 17.98
C TYR A 15 -9.67 0.24 18.80
N GLU A 16 -8.72 0.96 18.23
CA GLU A 16 -7.50 1.40 18.89
C GLU A 16 -7.32 2.90 18.63
N ILE A 17 -6.84 3.64 19.62
CA ILE A 17 -6.45 5.04 19.45
C ILE A 17 -4.93 5.04 19.35
N PRO A 18 -4.36 5.23 18.14
CA PRO A 18 -2.92 5.21 17.99
C PRO A 18 -2.28 6.44 18.64
N ASP A 19 -1.12 6.27 19.24
CA ASP A 19 -0.32 7.36 19.81
C ASP A 19 0.16 8.35 18.75
N ASP A 20 0.47 7.84 17.55
CA ASP A 20 0.82 8.63 16.37
C ASP A 20 -0.04 8.22 15.17
N MET A 21 -1.12 8.97 14.95
CA MET A 21 -2.03 8.73 13.84
C MET A 21 -1.37 8.98 12.48
N ILE A 22 -0.46 9.95 12.37
CA ILE A 22 0.20 10.28 11.11
C ILE A 22 1.09 9.13 10.69
N ARG A 23 1.90 8.59 11.62
CA ARG A 23 2.69 7.38 11.37
C ARG A 23 1.81 6.21 10.90
N ASN A 24 0.68 5.96 11.58
CA ASN A 24 -0.20 4.84 11.23
C ASN A 24 -0.79 5.00 9.83
N LEU A 25 -1.16 6.22 9.44
CA LEU A 25 -1.60 6.53 8.08
C LEU A 25 -0.49 6.22 7.06
N TRP A 26 0.74 6.65 7.32
CA TRP A 26 1.89 6.37 6.45
C TRP A 26 2.24 4.89 6.36
N TRP A 27 2.13 4.15 7.46
CA TRP A 27 2.33 2.70 7.46
C TRP A 27 1.30 1.99 6.57
N LYS A 28 0.02 2.34 6.73
CA LYS A 28 -1.04 1.77 5.89
C LYS A 28 -0.90 2.18 4.42
N PHE A 29 -0.51 3.42 4.19
CA PHE A 29 -0.21 3.95 2.87
C PHE A 29 0.94 3.17 2.20
N MET A 30 2.05 2.94 2.91
CA MET A 30 3.17 2.11 2.44
C MET A 30 2.71 0.70 2.06
N VAL A 31 1.88 0.05 2.89
CA VAL A 31 1.34 -1.28 2.58
C VAL A 31 0.54 -1.25 1.27
N ASN A 32 -0.39 -0.31 1.12
CA ASN A 32 -1.23 -0.20 -0.08
C ASN A 32 -0.38 0.13 -1.32
N VAL A 33 0.53 1.10 -1.23
CA VAL A 33 1.46 1.46 -2.30
C VAL A 33 2.28 0.24 -2.73
N GLY A 34 2.82 -0.52 -1.78
CA GLY A 34 3.64 -1.69 -2.05
C GLY A 34 2.88 -2.84 -2.72
N ILE A 35 1.86 -3.40 -2.05
CA ILE A 35 1.26 -4.65 -2.52
C ILE A 35 0.13 -4.46 -3.54
N ASN A 36 -0.65 -3.37 -3.47
CA ASN A 36 -1.83 -3.23 -4.35
C ASN A 36 -1.41 -3.09 -5.82
N GLN A 37 -0.41 -2.27 -6.10
CA GLN A 37 0.09 -2.06 -7.46
C GLN A 37 0.70 -3.35 -8.04
N VAL A 38 1.59 -3.98 -7.29
CA VAL A 38 2.30 -5.18 -7.75
C VAL A 38 1.33 -6.34 -7.96
N SER A 39 0.36 -6.54 -7.05
CA SER A 39 -0.64 -7.60 -7.20
C SER A 39 -1.55 -7.37 -8.40
N ALA A 40 -1.93 -6.12 -8.68
CA ALA A 40 -2.75 -5.76 -9.82
C ALA A 40 -2.01 -5.96 -11.15
N VAL A 41 -0.75 -5.53 -11.27
CA VAL A 41 0.07 -5.74 -12.48
C VAL A 41 0.32 -7.23 -12.73
N LEU A 42 0.64 -8.00 -11.69
CA LEU A 42 0.94 -9.44 -11.82
C LEU A 42 -0.30 -10.32 -11.88
N ARG A 43 -1.51 -9.77 -11.70
CA ARG A 43 -2.76 -10.54 -11.53
C ARG A 43 -2.63 -11.63 -10.44
N ALA A 44 -2.03 -11.24 -9.32
CA ALA A 44 -1.49 -12.19 -8.36
C ALA A 44 -2.18 -12.11 -6.98
N PRO A 45 -2.73 -13.22 -6.45
CA PRO A 45 -3.22 -13.28 -5.08
C PRO A 45 -2.06 -13.32 -4.06
N PHE A 46 -2.37 -13.24 -2.76
CA PHE A 46 -1.36 -13.21 -1.71
C PHE A 46 -0.43 -14.43 -1.71
N SER A 47 -0.86 -15.60 -2.19
CA SER A 47 -0.01 -16.80 -2.31
C SER A 47 1.26 -16.55 -3.12
N VAL A 48 1.21 -15.69 -4.15
CA VAL A 48 2.37 -15.35 -4.98
C VAL A 48 3.40 -14.59 -4.16
N PHE A 49 2.98 -13.62 -3.35
CA PHE A 49 3.86 -12.88 -2.45
C PHE A 49 4.36 -13.74 -1.28
N GLN A 50 3.59 -14.74 -0.86
CA GLN A 50 4.02 -15.68 0.18
C GLN A 50 5.10 -16.67 -0.33
N GLN A 51 5.17 -16.94 -1.64
CA GLN A 51 6.04 -17.98 -2.19
C GLN A 51 7.19 -17.43 -3.05
N SER A 52 6.93 -16.43 -3.90
CA SER A 52 7.90 -15.87 -4.84
C SER A 52 8.76 -14.79 -4.19
N ALA A 53 10.07 -15.03 -4.14
CA ALA A 53 11.05 -14.02 -3.71
C ALA A 53 11.05 -12.79 -4.63
N TYR A 54 10.81 -12.97 -5.94
CA TYR A 54 10.77 -11.87 -6.89
C TYR A 54 9.55 -10.96 -6.72
N ALA A 55 8.38 -11.53 -6.45
CA ALA A 55 7.17 -10.73 -6.19
C ALA A 55 7.30 -9.95 -4.88
N ARG A 56 7.93 -10.56 -3.86
CA ARG A 56 8.26 -9.88 -2.61
C ARG A 56 9.27 -8.76 -2.81
N ASP A 57 10.36 -9.01 -3.52
CA ASP A 57 11.39 -8.01 -3.78
C ASP A 57 10.81 -6.77 -4.49
N LEU A 58 10.00 -6.97 -5.53
CA LEU A 58 9.32 -5.86 -6.21
C LEU A 58 8.38 -5.08 -5.28
N MET A 59 7.66 -5.78 -4.40
CA MET A 59 6.83 -5.15 -3.37
C MET A 59 7.68 -4.34 -2.39
N GLU A 60 8.80 -4.89 -1.89
CA GLU A 60 9.72 -4.20 -0.98
C GLU A 60 10.32 -2.95 -1.63
N LEU A 61 10.81 -3.04 -2.87
CA LEU A 61 11.37 -1.90 -3.59
C LEU A 61 10.35 -0.76 -3.70
N THR A 62 9.08 -1.11 -3.94
CA THR A 62 7.98 -0.14 -3.98
C THR A 62 7.71 0.50 -2.61
N MET A 63 7.80 -0.28 -1.52
CA MET A 63 7.64 0.21 -0.14
C MET A 63 8.82 1.07 0.33
N ARG A 64 10.05 0.75 -0.07
CA ARG A 64 11.25 1.51 0.33
C ARG A 64 11.24 2.94 -0.18
N GLU A 65 10.71 3.18 -1.38
CA GLU A 65 10.51 4.55 -1.88
C GLU A 65 9.57 5.36 -0.95
N VAL A 66 8.55 4.72 -0.37
CA VAL A 66 7.65 5.35 0.60
C VAL A 66 8.40 5.68 1.90
N ILE A 67 9.24 4.78 2.39
CA ILE A 67 10.05 4.97 3.59
C ILE A 67 11.03 6.13 3.41
N ASP A 68 11.72 6.20 2.28
CA ASP A 68 12.69 7.27 1.99
C ASP A 68 12.02 8.64 1.98
N ILE A 69 10.82 8.73 1.40
CA ILE A 69 10.01 9.96 1.40
C ILE A 69 9.48 10.27 2.80
N ALA A 70 8.94 9.28 3.52
CA ALA A 70 8.42 9.44 4.88
C ALA A 70 9.48 10.02 5.83
N ARG A 71 10.72 9.56 5.70
CA ARG A 71 11.86 10.10 6.46
C ARG A 71 12.09 11.58 6.18
N ARG A 72 12.02 12.01 4.91
CA ARG A 72 12.13 13.44 4.53
C ARG A 72 10.93 14.27 4.99
N ALA A 73 9.77 13.64 5.13
CA ALA A 73 8.56 14.25 5.66
C ALA A 73 8.50 14.29 7.21
N GLY A 74 9.54 13.79 7.90
CA GLY A 74 9.59 13.77 9.36
C GLY A 74 8.69 12.72 10.01
N VAL A 75 8.32 11.68 9.27
CA VAL A 75 7.46 10.59 9.77
C VAL A 75 8.32 9.40 10.19
N ASN A 76 8.01 8.85 11.35
CA ASN A 76 8.68 7.69 11.94
C ASN A 76 8.25 6.39 11.23
N LEU A 77 8.67 6.19 9.98
CA LEU A 77 8.45 4.98 9.19
C LEU A 77 9.81 4.42 8.76
N TYR A 78 10.06 3.12 8.99
CA TYR A 78 11.41 2.54 8.90
C TYR A 78 11.40 1.15 8.23
N GLU A 79 12.59 0.60 7.95
CA GLU A 79 12.74 -0.69 7.28
C GLU A 79 12.09 -1.84 8.08
N GLU A 80 12.07 -1.76 9.41
CA GLU A 80 11.38 -2.75 10.26
C GLU A 80 9.87 -2.81 9.99
N ASP A 81 9.27 -1.74 9.45
CA ASP A 81 7.85 -1.72 9.11
C ASP A 81 7.50 -2.64 7.93
N ILE A 82 8.46 -2.90 7.03
CA ILE A 82 8.31 -3.92 5.98
C ILE A 82 8.29 -5.32 6.62
N GLN A 83 9.15 -5.56 7.60
CA GLN A 83 9.19 -6.85 8.31
C GLN A 83 7.91 -7.09 9.11
N ASN A 84 7.37 -6.03 9.73
CA ASN A 84 6.06 -6.09 10.38
C ASN A 84 4.97 -6.45 9.37
N TRP A 85 4.98 -5.84 8.18
CA TRP A 85 4.05 -6.20 7.11
C TRP A 85 4.16 -7.68 6.71
N TYR A 86 5.37 -8.25 6.62
CA TYR A 86 5.54 -9.67 6.34
C TYR A 86 4.85 -10.59 7.35
N ALA A 87 5.01 -10.30 8.64
CA ALA A 87 4.35 -11.08 9.68
C ALA A 87 2.81 -11.09 9.52
N PHE A 88 2.23 -10.02 8.99
CA PHE A 88 0.80 -9.97 8.64
C PHE A 88 0.50 -10.67 7.31
N MET A 89 1.28 -10.41 6.26
CA MET A 89 1.08 -10.97 4.92
C MET A 89 1.06 -12.50 4.92
N TYR A 90 1.93 -13.15 5.70
CA TYR A 90 1.96 -14.62 5.81
C TYR A 90 0.73 -15.22 6.50
N LYS A 91 -0.06 -14.42 7.24
CA LYS A 91 -1.31 -14.84 7.89
C LYS A 91 -2.54 -14.62 7.00
N LEU A 92 -2.41 -13.86 5.92
CA LEU A 92 -3.51 -13.62 4.99
C LEU A 92 -3.88 -14.90 4.24
N SER A 93 -5.17 -15.03 3.89
CA SER A 93 -5.64 -16.12 3.04
C SER A 93 -4.82 -16.17 1.75
N PRO A 94 -4.21 -17.31 1.36
CA PRO A 94 -3.41 -17.42 0.15
C PRO A 94 -4.20 -17.08 -1.13
N THR A 95 -5.53 -17.27 -1.13
CA THR A 95 -6.43 -16.91 -2.24
C THR A 95 -6.94 -15.47 -2.17
N GLY A 96 -6.63 -14.75 -1.09
CA GLY A 96 -7.00 -13.36 -0.90
C GLY A 96 -6.37 -12.45 -1.95
N ARG A 97 -7.08 -11.37 -2.26
CA ARG A 97 -6.72 -10.38 -3.28
C ARG A 97 -6.81 -8.98 -2.69
N THR A 98 -5.96 -8.08 -3.18
CA THR A 98 -6.04 -6.66 -2.85
C THR A 98 -7.28 -6.03 -3.50
N SER A 99 -7.73 -4.88 -3.00
CA SER A 99 -8.81 -4.09 -3.62
C SER A 99 -8.47 -3.73 -5.08
N MET A 100 -7.27 -3.21 -5.31
CA MET A 100 -6.82 -2.83 -6.64
C MET A 100 -6.78 -4.00 -7.62
N LEU A 101 -6.32 -5.19 -7.21
CA LEU A 101 -6.39 -6.38 -8.07
C LEU A 101 -7.84 -6.69 -8.44
N GLN A 102 -8.77 -6.63 -7.48
CA GLN A 102 -10.19 -6.87 -7.75
C GLN A 102 -10.80 -5.83 -8.69
N ASP A 103 -10.41 -4.56 -8.59
CA ASP A 103 -10.85 -3.52 -9.53
C ASP A 103 -10.32 -3.81 -10.94
N VAL A 104 -9.05 -4.17 -11.06
CA VAL A 104 -8.42 -4.49 -12.34
C VAL A 104 -9.02 -5.76 -12.94
N GLU A 105 -9.39 -6.77 -12.14
CA GLU A 105 -10.11 -7.98 -12.60
C GLU A 105 -11.54 -7.67 -13.05
N ALA A 106 -12.21 -6.76 -12.34
CA ALA A 106 -13.57 -6.36 -12.62
C ALA A 106 -13.69 -5.24 -13.66
N LYS A 107 -12.58 -4.86 -14.32
CA LYS A 107 -12.52 -3.74 -15.26
C LYS A 107 -13.11 -2.45 -14.66
N ARG A 108 -12.70 -2.09 -13.45
CA ARG A 108 -13.04 -0.81 -12.81
C ARG A 108 -11.82 0.08 -12.71
N LYS A 109 -12.05 1.39 -12.72
CA LYS A 109 -11.02 2.37 -12.38
C LYS A 109 -10.48 2.07 -10.98
N THR A 110 -9.16 2.11 -10.85
CA THR A 110 -8.47 1.82 -9.60
C THR A 110 -8.21 3.09 -8.77
N GLU A 111 -7.65 2.89 -7.59
CA GLU A 111 -7.14 3.92 -6.69
C GLU A 111 -5.65 4.28 -6.94
N VAL A 112 -5.09 3.96 -8.12
CA VAL A 112 -3.65 4.13 -8.38
C VAL A 112 -3.18 5.58 -8.29
N GLU A 113 -4.00 6.56 -8.69
CA GLU A 113 -3.65 7.98 -8.54
C GLU A 113 -3.54 8.39 -7.07
N MET A 114 -4.35 7.81 -6.18
CA MET A 114 -4.31 8.10 -4.74
C MET A 114 -3.10 7.48 -4.04
N PHE A 115 -2.54 6.39 -4.60
CA PHE A 115 -1.35 5.74 -4.05
C PHE A 115 -0.09 6.12 -4.80
N ALA A 116 0.13 5.51 -5.97
CA ALA A 116 1.34 5.72 -6.75
C ALA A 116 1.45 7.17 -7.21
N GLY A 117 0.35 7.76 -7.69
CA GLY A 117 0.33 9.18 -8.07
C GLY A 117 0.73 10.07 -6.90
N LYS A 118 0.18 9.82 -5.70
CA LYS A 118 0.50 10.62 -4.52
C LYS A 118 1.96 10.45 -4.06
N ILE A 119 2.50 9.23 -4.05
CA ILE A 119 3.90 9.04 -3.63
C ILE A 119 4.88 9.62 -4.64
N ILE A 120 4.56 9.60 -5.94
CA ILE A 120 5.36 10.25 -6.98
C ILE A 120 5.40 11.77 -6.74
N GLU A 121 4.24 12.39 -6.52
CA GLU A 121 4.14 13.82 -6.19
C GLU A 121 4.95 14.17 -4.92
N LEU A 122 4.85 13.36 -3.87
CA LEU A 122 5.62 13.58 -2.64
C LEU A 122 7.13 13.39 -2.86
N GLY A 123 7.54 12.47 -3.74
CA GLY A 123 8.92 12.30 -4.15
C GLY A 123 9.49 13.56 -4.80
N GLU A 124 8.73 14.21 -5.67
CA GLU A 124 9.11 15.49 -6.28
C GLU A 124 9.27 16.60 -5.23
N ILE A 125 8.31 16.73 -4.31
CA ILE A 125 8.34 17.72 -3.21
C ILE A 125 9.56 17.54 -2.31
N HIS A 126 9.92 16.29 -2.00
CA HIS A 126 11.02 15.96 -1.09
C HIS A 126 12.36 15.67 -1.78
N ALA A 127 12.43 15.83 -3.11
CA ALA A 127 13.59 15.50 -3.94
C ALA A 127 14.10 14.05 -3.74
N VAL A 128 13.18 13.10 -3.70
CA VAL A 128 13.43 11.65 -3.62
C VAL A 128 12.88 10.98 -4.88
N ALA A 129 13.72 10.20 -5.57
CA ALA A 129 13.30 9.50 -6.78
C ALA A 129 12.33 8.36 -6.46
N THR A 130 11.31 8.20 -7.31
CA THR A 130 10.28 7.15 -7.20
C THR A 130 10.20 6.28 -8.47
N PRO A 131 11.32 5.73 -8.98
CA PRO A 131 11.34 5.02 -10.26
C PRO A 131 10.40 3.80 -10.32
N VAL A 132 10.32 3.01 -9.24
CA VAL A 132 9.51 1.79 -9.20
C VAL A 132 8.03 2.15 -9.19
N ASN A 133 7.63 3.10 -8.35
CA ASN A 133 6.25 3.61 -8.34
C ASN A 133 5.87 4.25 -9.69
N ASN A 134 6.79 4.96 -10.35
CA ASN A 134 6.54 5.51 -11.69
C ASN A 134 6.25 4.44 -12.75
N VAL A 135 7.01 3.35 -12.74
CA VAL A 135 6.79 2.23 -13.67
C VAL A 135 5.45 1.55 -13.39
N LEU A 136 5.16 1.24 -12.12
CA LEU A 136 3.91 0.59 -11.72
C LEU A 136 2.69 1.47 -12.00
N PHE A 137 2.77 2.77 -11.73
CA PHE A 137 1.72 3.74 -12.07
C PHE A 137 1.38 3.67 -13.56
N LYS A 138 2.40 3.79 -14.43
CA LYS A 138 2.21 3.73 -15.89
C LYS A 138 1.64 2.38 -16.33
N ALA A 139 2.10 1.28 -15.75
CA ALA A 139 1.57 -0.05 -16.05
C ALA A 139 0.08 -0.17 -15.70
N ILE A 140 -0.33 0.32 -14.54
CA ILE A 140 -1.75 0.31 -14.15
C ILE A 140 -2.57 1.26 -15.04
N LYS A 141 -2.09 2.48 -15.33
CA LYS A 141 -2.78 3.39 -16.26
C LYS A 141 -2.99 2.75 -17.62
N ALA A 142 -1.99 2.05 -18.15
CA ALA A 142 -2.12 1.30 -19.40
C ALA A 142 -3.14 0.16 -19.29
N ILE A 143 -3.20 -0.57 -18.17
CA ILE A 143 -4.24 -1.59 -17.95
C ILE A 143 -5.64 -0.95 -17.91
N GLU A 144 -5.78 0.23 -17.31
CA GLU A 144 -7.04 0.97 -17.24
C GLU A 144 -7.53 1.48 -18.60
N GLU A 145 -6.65 1.74 -19.56
CA GLU A 145 -7.03 2.18 -20.92
C GLU A 145 -7.79 1.09 -21.70
N TYR A 146 -7.63 -0.18 -21.32
CA TYR A 146 -8.33 -1.32 -21.92
C TYR A 146 -9.54 -1.79 -21.10
N ILE A 147 -10.02 -0.94 -20.18
CA ILE A 147 -11.30 -1.12 -19.49
C ILE A 147 -12.39 -0.58 -20.42
N ASP A 148 -13.16 -1.50 -21.02
CA ASP A 148 -14.39 -1.18 -21.77
C ASP A 148 -15.48 -0.62 -20.84
#